data_AF-A0A920NQQ5-F1
#
_entry.id   AF-A0A920NQQ5-F1
#
_cell.length_a   1.000
_cell.length_b   1.000
_cell.length_c   1.000
_cell.angle_alpha   90.00
_cell.angle_beta   90.00
_cell.angle_gamma   90.00
#
_symmetry.space_group_name_H-M   'P 1'
#
loop_
_entity.id
_entity.type
_entity.pdbx_description
1 polymer ?
#
loop_
_entity_poly.entity_id
_entity_poly.type
_entity_poly.pdbx_seq_one_letter_code
_entity_poly.pdbx_strand_id
1 'polypeptide(L)'
;MVGGTLGSKNPVHPNDHVNMSQSTNDTFPTAINIAAVESVVHQLLPNLQRLRDGLHAKAEAFSQTLLNWAEPICRTQRHSV
;
A
#
# COMPACT_ATOMS: atom_id res chain seq x y z
N MET A 1 -26.06 -10.88 22.61
CA MET A 1 -26.54 -9.47 22.65
C MET A 1 -26.80 -9.11 24.09
N VAL A 2 -26.30 -7.97 24.58
CA VAL A 2 -26.35 -7.62 26.02
C VAL A 2 -27.73 -7.08 26.47
N GLY A 3 -28.72 -6.99 25.56
CA GLY A 3 -30.13 -6.76 25.91
C GLY A 3 -30.48 -5.39 26.53
N GLY A 4 -29.53 -4.45 26.59
CA GLY A 4 -29.72 -3.12 27.18
C GLY A 4 -30.23 -2.07 26.20
N THR A 5 -30.76 -0.96 26.73
CA THR A 5 -31.16 0.21 25.96
C THR A 5 -29.93 0.98 25.49
N LEU A 6 -29.84 1.30 24.19
CA LEU A 6 -28.73 2.07 23.63
C LEU A 6 -28.59 3.42 24.35
N GLY A 7 -27.36 3.81 24.70
CA GLY A 7 -27.08 5.07 25.39
C GLY A 7 -27.36 5.07 26.91
N SER A 8 -27.96 3.99 27.44
CA SER A 8 -28.19 3.85 28.89
C SER A 8 -26.89 3.74 29.71
N LYS A 9 -25.77 3.41 29.04
CA LYS A 9 -24.47 3.10 29.66
C LYS A 9 -24.51 1.94 30.65
N ASN A 10 -25.56 1.12 30.59
CA ASN A 10 -25.75 -0.08 31.40
C ASN A 10 -26.11 -1.27 30.49
N PRO A 11 -25.57 -2.47 30.76
CA PRO A 11 -24.60 -2.78 31.81
C PRO A 11 -23.15 -2.41 31.43
N VAL A 12 -22.91 -1.84 30.23
CA VAL A 12 -21.57 -1.47 29.76
C VAL A 12 -21.38 0.04 29.78
N HIS A 13 -20.62 0.54 30.76
CA HIS A 13 -20.29 1.95 30.87
C HIS A 13 -19.08 2.30 29.98
N PRO A 14 -19.14 3.33 29.11
CA PRO A 14 -18.04 3.64 28.18
C PRO A 14 -16.70 3.91 28.88
N ASN A 15 -16.71 4.66 29.97
CA ASN A 15 -15.47 4.97 30.68
C ASN A 15 -15.01 3.82 31.57
N ASP A 16 -15.94 3.21 32.31
CA ASP A 16 -15.56 2.29 33.38
C ASP A 16 -15.30 0.90 32.85
N HIS A 17 -15.86 0.52 31.70
CA HIS A 17 -15.67 -0.81 31.12
C HIS A 17 -14.86 -0.79 29.82
N VAL A 18 -15.13 0.14 28.89
CA VAL A 18 -14.43 0.17 27.58
C VAL A 18 -13.08 0.88 27.69
N ASN A 19 -13.04 2.04 28.35
CA ASN A 19 -11.83 2.82 28.59
C ASN A 19 -11.14 2.45 29.92
N MET A 20 -11.48 1.31 30.52
CA MET A 20 -10.86 0.86 31.77
C MET A 20 -9.36 0.66 31.54
N SER A 21 -8.53 1.19 32.45
CA SER A 21 -7.06 1.11 32.38
C SER A 21 -6.44 1.79 31.15
N GLN A 22 -7.21 2.58 30.41
CA GLN A 22 -6.74 3.35 29.27
C GLN A 22 -6.75 4.85 29.60
N SER A 23 -5.82 5.58 29.00
CA SER A 23 -5.85 7.05 28.96
C SER A 23 -5.98 7.50 27.52
N THR A 24 -6.69 8.60 27.29
CA THR A 24 -6.71 9.28 25.98
C THR A 24 -5.29 9.56 25.47
N ASN A 25 -4.39 9.94 26.38
CA ASN A 25 -3.02 10.34 26.06
C ASN A 25 -2.17 9.17 25.54
N ASP A 26 -2.50 7.94 25.90
CA ASP A 26 -1.79 6.74 25.42
C ASP A 26 -2.55 6.07 24.26
N THR A 27 -3.88 6.09 24.30
CA THR A 27 -4.75 5.37 23.35
C THR A 27 -4.82 6.07 22.01
N PHE A 28 -4.87 7.41 21.98
CA PHE A 28 -4.90 8.15 20.71
C PHE A 28 -3.61 7.99 19.91
N PRO A 29 -2.40 8.22 20.48
CA PRO A 29 -1.16 8.00 19.74
C PRO A 29 -0.99 6.54 19.31
N THR A 30 -1.43 5.59 20.14
CA THR A 30 -1.41 4.16 19.78
C THR A 30 -2.29 3.88 18.55
N ALA A 31 -3.53 4.39 18.53
CA ALA A 31 -4.43 4.23 17.40
C ALA A 31 -3.87 4.87 16.11
N ILE A 32 -3.24 6.05 16.21
CA ILE A 32 -2.58 6.72 15.08
C ILE A 32 -1.45 5.86 14.52
N ASN A 33 -0.59 5.30 15.37
CA ASN A 33 0.50 4.44 14.94
C ASN A 33 -0.01 3.17 14.23
N ILE A 34 -1.05 2.53 14.78
CA ILE A 34 -1.69 1.37 14.14
C ILE A 34 -2.24 1.77 12.76
N ALA A 35 -3.01 2.85 12.68
CA ALA A 35 -3.59 3.32 11.42
C ALA A 35 -2.53 3.65 10.36
N ALA A 36 -1.41 4.25 10.78
CA ALA A 36 -0.29 4.55 9.90
C ALA A 36 0.35 3.28 9.34
N VAL A 37 0.64 2.30 10.20
CA VAL A 37 1.21 0.99 9.78
C VAL A 37 0.25 0.27 8.83
N GLU A 38 -1.03 0.17 9.19
CA GLU A 38 -2.07 -0.44 8.36
C GLU A 38 -2.13 0.21 6.96
N SER A 39 -2.13 1.54 6.91
CA SER A 39 -2.19 2.28 5.63
C SER A 39 -0.92 2.07 4.79
N VAL A 40 0.26 2.04 5.42
CA VAL A 40 1.52 1.81 4.71
C VAL A 40 1.58 0.39 4.14
N VAL A 41 1.31 -0.60 4.98
CA VAL A 41 1.46 -2.02 4.63
C VAL A 41 0.41 -2.46 3.61
N HIS A 42 -0.85 -2.05 3.78
CA HIS A 42 -1.94 -2.57 2.98
C HIS A 42 -2.31 -1.70 1.77
N GLN A 43 -1.89 -0.43 1.74
CA GLN A 43 -2.23 0.48 0.64
C GLN A 43 -0.98 1.01 -0.06
N LEU A 44 -0.06 1.63 0.68
CA LEU A 44 1.08 2.32 0.05
C LEU A 44 2.04 1.35 -0.63
N LEU A 45 2.54 0.35 0.11
CA LEU A 45 3.55 -0.57 -0.42
C LEU A 45 3.05 -1.37 -1.65
N PRO A 46 1.84 -1.97 -1.65
CA PRO A 46 1.33 -2.67 -2.82
C PRO A 46 1.15 -1.77 -4.04
N ASN A 47 0.68 -0.53 -3.84
CA ASN A 47 0.51 0.43 -4.93
C ASN A 47 1.84 0.89 -5.52
N LEU A 48 2.86 1.11 -4.68
CA LEU A 48 4.21 1.43 -5.15
C LEU A 48 4.86 0.25 -5.88
N GLN A 49 4.66 -0.98 -5.41
CA GLN A 49 5.10 -2.18 -6.13
C GLN A 49 4.45 -2.27 -7.51
N ARG A 50 3.13 -2.09 -7.58
CA ARG A 50 2.40 -2.08 -8.86
C ARG A 50 2.92 -1.00 -9.81
N LEU A 51 3.20 0.19 -9.30
CA LEU A 51 3.77 1.28 -10.11
C LEU A 51 5.16 0.90 -10.63
N ARG A 52 6.05 0.44 -9.74
CA ARG A 52 7.40 0.00 -10.09
C ARG A 52 7.38 -1.07 -11.18
N ASP A 53 6.55 -2.09 -11.00
CA ASP A 53 6.49 -3.24 -11.91
C ASP A 53 5.93 -2.80 -13.28
N GLY A 54 4.93 -1.91 -13.30
CA GLY A 54 4.40 -1.32 -14.53
C GLY A 54 5.43 -0.49 -15.29
N LEU A 55 6.23 0.32 -14.58
CA LEU A 55 7.31 1.10 -15.19
C LEU A 55 8.42 0.18 -15.72
N HIS A 56 8.76 -0.88 -14.97
CA HIS A 56 9.77 -1.85 -15.38
C HIS A 56 9.38 -2.56 -16.68
N ALA A 57 8.15 -3.06 -16.76
CA ALA A 57 7.64 -3.71 -17.97
C ALA A 57 7.67 -2.79 -19.20
N LYS A 58 7.39 -1.49 -19.02
CA LYS A 58 7.50 -0.50 -20.11
C LYS A 58 8.95 -0.25 -20.53
N ALA A 59 9.87 -0.18 -19.57
CA ALA A 59 11.29 -0.02 -19.86
C ALA A 59 11.84 -1.20 -20.69
N GLU A 60 11.47 -2.44 -20.33
CA GLU A 60 11.85 -3.63 -21.09
C GLU A 60 11.27 -3.63 -22.51
N ALA A 61 9.99 -3.29 -22.66
CA ALA A 61 9.33 -3.21 -23.96
C ALA A 61 10.00 -2.17 -24.90
N PHE A 62 10.41 -1.02 -24.35
CA PHE A 62 11.12 0.00 -25.13
C PHE A 62 12.54 -0.45 -25.50
N SER A 63 13.26 -1.09 -24.58
CA SER A 63 14.59 -1.66 -24.87
C SER A 63 14.49 -2.69 -26.01
N GLN A 64 13.53 -3.60 -25.94
CA GLN A 64 13.31 -4.59 -26.97
C GLN A 64 12.95 -3.95 -28.32
N THR A 65 12.10 -2.92 -28.32
CA THR A 65 11.71 -2.21 -29.54
C THR A 65 12.92 -1.54 -30.21
N LEU A 66 13.78 -0.89 -29.42
CA LEU A 66 15.01 -0.26 -29.92
C LEU A 66 15.98 -1.30 -30.49
N LEU A 67 16.16 -2.43 -29.81
CA LEU A 67 17.01 -3.53 -30.29
C LEU A 67 16.49 -4.11 -31.61
N ASN A 68 15.19 -4.39 -31.69
CA ASN A 68 14.55 -4.91 -32.90
C ASN A 68 14.67 -3.95 -34.09
N TRP A 69 14.61 -2.64 -33.84
CA TRP A 69 14.79 -1.62 -34.88
C TRP A 69 16.25 -1.51 -35.34
N ALA A 70 17.21 -1.64 -34.42
CA ALA A 70 18.63 -1.49 -34.73
C ALA A 70 19.24 -2.71 -35.45
N GLU A 71 18.76 -3.93 -35.18
CA GLU A 71 19.32 -5.17 -35.74
C GLU A 71 19.41 -5.19 -37.28
N PRO A 72 18.35 -4.87 -38.05
CA PRO A 72 18.41 -4.86 -39.51
C PRO A 72 19.43 -3.84 -40.04
N ILE A 73 19.53 -2.66 -39.41
CA ILE A 73 20.46 -1.59 -39.79
C ILE A 73 21.90 -2.07 -39.62
N CYS A 74 22.20 -2.67 -38.45
CA CYS A 74 23.53 -3.22 -38.17
C CYS A 74 23.89 -4.40 -39.10
N ARG A 75 22.93 -5.27 -39.46
CA ARG A 75 23.18 -6.37 -40.42
C ARG A 75 23.47 -5.85 -41.83
N THR A 76 22.77 -4.81 -42.27
CA THR A 76 22.91 -4.27 -43.64
C THR A 76 24.28 -3.61 -43.84
N GLN A 77 24.85 -2.97 -42.81
CA GLN A 77 26.20 -2.39 -42.90
C GLN A 77 27.35 -3.43 -42.90
N ARG A 78 27.07 -4.68 -42.54
CA ARG A 78 28.10 -5.74 -42.46
C ARG A 78 28.30 -6.50 -43.79
N HIS A 79 27.40 -6.35 -44.75
CA HIS A 79 27.46 -7.00 -46.07
C HIS A 79 27.88 -6.06 -47.22
N SER A 80 28.15 -4.79 -46.92
CA SER A 80 28.57 -3.77 -47.90
C SER A 80 30.10 -3.54 -47.91
N VAL A 81 30.89 -4.49 -47.38
CA VAL A 81 32.35 -4.51 -47.41
C VAL A 81 32.83 -5.79 -48.08
#